data_AF-A0A2U1FMF4-F1
#
_entry.id   AF-A0A2U1FMF4-F1
#
_cell.length_a   1.000
_cell.length_b   1.000
_cell.length_c   1.000
_cell.angle_alpha   90.00
_cell.angle_beta   90.00
_cell.angle_gamma   90.00
#
_symmetry.space_group_name_H-M   'P 1'
#
loop_
_entity.id
_entity.type
_entity.pdbx_description
1 polymer ?
#
loop_
_entity_poly.entity_id
_entity_poly.type
_entity_poly.pdbx_seq_one_letter_code
_entity_poly.pdbx_strand_id
1 'polypeptide(L)'
;MKALNYKDVVRSYCRFSEYMVYLVATTLLCIGLFLKTSSIEISAIKEKTGDSDRIFNEQISFCDDFTVIFETYRSLETAMTTNPEFFMNSIATKKLETGNKIQTLPDKDVLTHQHLLSQMDGLLRTRDSISVMKRTEDIARADLIRCNEENRNITRRLSLGRLSYDKK
;
A
#
# COMPACT_ATOMS: atom_id res chain seq x y z
N MET A 1 78.36 45.43 4.70
CA MET A 1 77.86 46.41 3.72
C MET A 1 76.34 46.31 3.69
N LYS A 2 75.59 47.35 4.08
CA LYS A 2 74.12 47.35 4.02
C LYS A 2 73.68 47.91 2.66
N ALA A 3 72.78 47.20 1.97
CA ALA A 3 72.28 47.61 0.67
C ALA A 3 71.53 48.96 0.77
N LEU A 4 71.80 49.87 -0.18
CA LEU A 4 71.25 51.25 -0.20
C LEU A 4 69.72 51.29 -0.21
N ASN A 5 69.07 50.20 -0.65
CA ASN A 5 67.62 50.12 -0.87
C ASN A 5 66.87 49.26 0.18
N TYR A 6 67.51 48.98 1.31
CA TYR A 6 66.98 48.11 2.37
C TYR A 6 65.60 48.56 2.89
N LYS A 7 65.36 49.88 3.04
CA LYS A 7 64.09 50.40 3.57
C LYS A 7 62.90 50.14 2.65
N ASP A 8 63.07 50.29 1.34
CA ASP A 8 61.99 50.07 0.37
C ASP A 8 61.69 48.59 0.16
N VAL A 9 62.70 47.74 0.25
CA VAL A 9 62.52 46.28 0.25
C VAL A 9 61.74 45.84 1.48
N VAL A 10 62.10 46.30 2.68
CA VAL A 10 61.39 45.98 3.93
C VAL A 10 59.94 46.48 3.89
N ARG A 11 59.70 47.70 3.39
CA ARG A 11 58.35 48.25 3.25
C ARG A 11 57.50 47.44 2.26
N SER A 12 58.09 46.95 1.17
CA SER A 12 57.39 46.11 0.19
C SER A 12 57.05 44.74 0.74
N TYR A 13 57.96 44.11 1.48
CA TYR A 13 57.68 42.85 2.19
C TYR A 13 56.60 43.01 3.26
N CYS A 14 56.58 44.15 3.98
CA CYS A 14 55.58 44.43 4.98
C CYS A 14 54.18 44.57 4.37
N ARG A 15 54.04 45.34 3.27
CA ARG A 15 52.78 45.44 2.51
C ARG A 15 52.33 44.09 1.93
N PHE A 16 53.28 43.30 1.40
CA PHE A 16 52.97 41.96 0.88
C PHE A 16 52.46 41.03 1.98
N SER A 17 53.07 41.08 3.16
CA SER A 17 52.62 40.32 4.34
C SER A 17 51.22 40.74 4.79
N GLU A 18 50.90 42.04 4.78
CA GLU A 18 49.55 42.53 5.09
C GLU A 18 48.51 41.99 4.10
N TYR A 19 48.78 42.01 2.80
CA TYR A 19 47.88 41.45 1.79
C TYR A 19 47.70 39.93 1.94
N MET A 20 48.75 39.20 2.29
CA MET A 20 48.65 37.76 2.56
C MET A 20 47.78 37.46 3.78
N VAL A 21 47.95 38.22 4.87
CA VAL A 21 47.12 38.07 6.07
C VAL A 21 45.66 38.42 5.77
N TYR A 22 45.41 39.48 5.01
CA TYR A 22 44.06 39.87 4.59
C TYR A 22 43.39 38.80 3.72
N LEU A 23 44.14 38.21 2.78
CA LEU A 23 43.64 37.14 1.92
C LEU A 23 43.27 35.90 2.74
N VAL A 24 44.13 35.48 3.67
CA VAL A 24 43.86 34.33 4.55
C VAL A 24 42.67 34.60 5.48
N ALA A 25 42.56 35.80 6.05
CA ALA A 25 41.42 36.16 6.89
C ALA A 25 40.10 36.15 6.11
N THR A 26 40.12 36.66 4.87
CA THR A 26 38.93 36.70 4.01
C THR A 26 38.50 35.30 3.58
N THR A 27 39.44 34.42 3.23
CA THR A 27 39.11 33.04 2.84
C THR A 27 38.55 32.24 4.01
N LEU A 28 39.12 32.36 5.21
CA LEU A 28 38.59 31.73 6.42
C LEU A 28 37.19 32.22 6.77
N LEU A 29 36.92 33.52 6.59
CA LEU A 29 35.59 34.09 6.82
C LEU A 29 34.57 33.54 5.80
N CYS A 30 34.93 33.48 4.51
CA CYS A 30 34.08 32.87 3.48
C CYS A 30 33.76 31.41 3.77
N ILE A 31 34.76 30.60 4.15
CA ILE A 31 34.57 29.19 4.51
C ILE A 31 33.69 29.06 5.75
N GLY A 32 33.91 29.90 6.78
CA GLY A 32 33.10 29.89 8.00
C GLY A 32 31.62 30.20 7.73
N LEU A 33 31.35 31.21 6.89
CA LEU A 33 29.99 31.52 6.47
C LEU A 33 29.37 30.39 5.65
N PHE A 34 30.13 29.79 4.73
CA PHE A 34 29.67 28.66 3.93
C PHE A 34 29.28 27.46 4.81
N LEU A 35 30.14 27.05 5.74
CA LEU A 35 29.87 25.93 6.65
C LEU A 35 28.66 26.20 7.55
N LYS A 36 28.49 27.44 8.02
CA LYS A 36 27.33 27.83 8.82
C LYS A 36 26.03 27.74 8.01
N THR A 37 26.03 28.24 6.78
CA THR A 37 24.87 28.16 5.88
C THR A 37 24.55 26.71 5.53
N SER A 38 25.55 25.91 5.15
CA SER A 38 25.35 24.48 4.84
C SER A 38 24.81 23.71 6.05
N SER A 39 25.25 24.00 7.27
CA SER A 39 24.71 23.33 8.45
C SER A 39 23.22 23.61 8.69
N ILE A 40 22.77 24.84 8.40
CA ILE A 40 21.35 25.22 8.50
C ILE A 40 20.54 24.52 7.41
N GLU A 41 21.02 24.54 6.17
CA GLU A 41 20.35 23.87 5.05
C GLU A 41 20.27 22.36 5.24
N ILE A 42 21.34 21.70 5.68
CA ILE A 42 21.35 20.27 6.00
C ILE A 42 20.34 19.95 7.09
N SER A 43 20.23 20.81 8.11
CA SER A 43 19.25 20.62 9.20
C SER A 43 17.81 20.74 8.68
N ALA A 44 17.54 21.74 7.82
CA ALA A 44 16.23 21.93 7.20
C ALA A 44 15.87 20.78 6.22
N ILE A 45 16.85 20.26 5.48
CA ILE A 45 16.66 19.08 4.63
C ILE A 45 16.36 17.85 5.51
N LYS A 46 17.13 17.65 6.58
CA LYS A 46 16.93 16.51 7.49
C LYS A 46 15.56 16.52 8.16
N GLU A 47 15.06 17.69 8.54
CA GLU A 47 13.70 17.86 9.08
C GLU A 47 12.65 17.44 8.06
N LYS A 48 12.73 17.96 6.82
CA LYS A 48 11.81 17.56 5.74
C LYS A 48 11.92 16.08 5.38
N THR A 49 13.13 15.51 5.38
CA THR A 49 13.34 14.08 5.13
C THR A 49 12.75 13.24 6.26
N GLY A 50 12.91 13.65 7.53
CA GLY A 50 12.32 12.93 8.66
C GLY A 50 10.80 12.90 8.63
N ASP A 51 10.16 14.02 8.28
CA ASP A 51 8.71 14.06 8.09
C ASP A 51 8.25 13.22 6.89
N SER A 52 9.01 13.24 5.79
CA SER A 52 8.74 12.41 4.61
C SER A 52 8.85 10.92 4.93
N ASP A 53 9.90 10.51 5.64
CA ASP A 53 10.13 9.12 6.03
C ASP A 53 9.03 8.65 6.99
N ARG A 54 8.56 9.52 7.89
CA ARG A 54 7.42 9.22 8.78
C ARG A 54 6.14 8.96 7.99
N ILE A 55 5.79 9.88 7.08
CA ILE A 55 4.58 9.74 6.24
C ILE A 55 4.68 8.47 5.38
N PHE A 56 5.84 8.21 4.80
CA PHE A 56 6.07 7.02 3.97
C PHE A 56 5.93 5.72 4.78
N ASN A 57 6.50 5.66 5.99
CA ASN A 57 6.34 4.50 6.87
C ASN A 57 4.88 4.31 7.30
N GLU A 58 4.15 5.39 7.59
CA GLU A 58 2.71 5.34 7.89
C GLU A 58 1.93 4.78 6.68
N GLN A 59 2.24 5.22 5.46
CA GLN A 59 1.62 4.71 4.23
C GLN A 59 1.92 3.22 3.97
N ILE A 60 3.15 2.77 4.22
CA ILE A 60 3.50 1.34 4.13
C ILE A 60 2.66 0.53 5.11
N SER A 61 2.55 0.98 6.36
CA SER A 61 1.74 0.29 7.37
C SER A 61 0.28 0.17 6.95
N PHE A 62 -0.28 1.16 6.27
CA PHE A 62 -1.63 1.06 5.71
C PHE A 62 -1.72 0.04 4.58
N CYS A 63 -0.76 0.03 3.66
CA CYS A 63 -0.69 -0.97 2.60
C CYS A 63 -0.60 -2.40 3.15
N ASP A 64 0.14 -2.62 4.23
CA ASP A 64 0.22 -3.90 4.92
C ASP A 64 -1.14 -4.29 5.52
N ASP A 65 -1.83 -3.36 6.21
CA ASP A 65 -3.18 -3.59 6.74
C ASP A 65 -4.16 -4.02 5.63
N PHE A 66 -4.14 -3.35 4.47
CA PHE A 66 -4.95 -3.73 3.31
C PHE A 66 -4.54 -5.09 2.73
N THR A 67 -3.25 -5.38 2.65
CA THR A 67 -2.73 -6.66 2.15
C THR A 67 -3.26 -7.82 2.99
N VAL A 68 -3.21 -7.69 4.33
CA VAL A 68 -3.76 -8.70 5.24
C VAL A 68 -5.26 -8.88 5.04
N ILE A 69 -6.00 -7.80 4.80
CA ILE A 69 -7.43 -7.90 4.47
C ILE A 69 -7.61 -8.71 3.18
N PHE A 70 -6.89 -8.40 2.10
CA PHE A 70 -6.98 -9.14 0.83
C PHE A 70 -6.55 -10.61 0.94
N GLU A 71 -5.53 -10.91 1.73
CA GLU A 71 -5.15 -12.29 2.04
C GLU A 71 -6.26 -13.02 2.80
N THR A 72 -6.96 -12.33 3.70
CA THR A 72 -8.14 -12.87 4.39
C THR A 72 -9.27 -13.15 3.40
N TYR A 73 -9.49 -12.30 2.40
CA TYR A 73 -10.44 -12.58 1.31
C TYR A 73 -10.04 -13.80 0.48
N ARG A 74 -8.76 -13.95 0.15
CA ARG A 74 -8.26 -15.09 -0.63
C ARG A 74 -8.37 -16.39 0.17
N SER A 75 -8.12 -16.35 1.47
CA SER A 75 -8.30 -17.52 2.33
C SER A 75 -9.78 -17.92 2.47
N LEU A 76 -10.71 -16.96 2.46
CA LEU A 76 -12.17 -17.24 2.39
C LEU A 76 -12.54 -18.06 1.14
N GLU A 77 -11.90 -17.81 0.00
CA GLU A 77 -12.12 -18.57 -1.24
C GLU A 77 -11.66 -20.03 -1.11
N THR A 78 -10.53 -20.22 -0.43
CA THR A 78 -9.92 -21.56 -0.28
C THR A 78 -10.63 -22.38 0.81
N ALA A 79 -11.14 -21.72 1.85
CA ALA A 79 -11.75 -22.32 3.03
C ALA A 79 -13.30 -22.36 2.97
N MET A 80 -13.86 -22.59 1.77
CA MET A 80 -15.31 -22.52 1.47
C MET A 80 -16.20 -23.39 2.39
N THR A 81 -15.62 -24.31 3.16
CA THR A 81 -16.31 -25.30 3.99
C THR A 81 -16.13 -25.11 5.50
N THR A 82 -15.20 -24.27 5.96
CA THR A 82 -14.70 -24.38 7.34
C THR A 82 -15.33 -23.39 8.32
N ASN A 83 -15.65 -22.14 7.92
CA ASN A 83 -16.51 -21.17 8.67
C ASN A 83 -16.55 -19.78 7.99
N PRO A 84 -17.49 -19.49 7.08
CA PRO A 84 -17.53 -18.19 6.37
C PRO A 84 -17.86 -16.99 7.27
N GLU A 85 -18.62 -17.20 8.34
CA GLU A 85 -19.04 -16.14 9.27
C GLU A 85 -17.86 -15.57 10.09
N PHE A 86 -16.92 -16.44 10.48
CA PHE A 86 -15.71 -16.04 11.19
C PHE A 86 -14.85 -15.10 10.33
N PHE A 87 -14.63 -15.47 9.06
CA PHE A 87 -13.85 -14.65 8.13
C PHE A 87 -14.56 -13.32 7.80
N MET A 88 -15.88 -13.32 7.65
CA MET A 88 -16.67 -12.08 7.47
C MET A 88 -16.54 -11.14 8.67
N ASN A 89 -16.66 -11.65 9.89
CA ASN A 89 -16.47 -10.85 11.11
C ASN A 89 -15.04 -10.33 11.24
N SER A 90 -14.04 -11.14 10.86
CA SER A 90 -12.63 -10.71 10.85
C SER A 90 -12.40 -9.57 9.86
N ILE A 91 -12.93 -9.68 8.64
CA ILE A 91 -12.85 -8.65 7.60
C ILE A 91 -13.56 -7.36 8.06
N ALA A 92 -14.76 -7.48 8.64
CA ALA A 92 -15.51 -6.32 9.15
C ALA A 92 -14.78 -5.62 10.30
N THR A 93 -14.19 -6.39 11.22
CA THR A 93 -13.41 -5.84 12.35
C THR A 93 -12.17 -5.10 11.85
N LYS A 94 -11.39 -5.72 10.94
CA LYS A 94 -10.22 -5.07 10.33
C LYS A 94 -10.59 -3.82 9.54
N LYS A 95 -11.68 -3.86 8.77
CA LYS A 95 -12.19 -2.69 8.03
C LYS A 95 -12.50 -1.52 8.96
N LEU A 96 -13.12 -1.79 10.12
CA LEU A 96 -13.44 -0.78 11.12
C LEU A 96 -12.18 -0.21 11.76
N GLU A 97 -11.20 -1.06 12.09
CA GLU A 97 -9.90 -0.64 12.62
C GLU A 97 -9.14 0.27 11.63
N THR A 98 -9.01 -0.17 10.36
CA THR A 98 -8.36 0.62 9.30
C THR A 98 -9.12 1.91 9.02
N GLY A 99 -10.45 1.88 9.07
CA GLY A 99 -11.30 3.07 8.93
C GLY A 99 -11.11 4.08 10.06
N ASN A 100 -10.93 3.62 11.30
CA ASN A 100 -10.63 4.50 12.44
C ASN A 100 -9.24 5.11 12.33
N LYS A 101 -8.22 4.33 11.91
CA LYS A 101 -6.87 4.86 11.65
C LYS A 101 -6.91 5.94 10.56
N ILE A 102 -7.63 5.71 9.47
CA ILE A 102 -7.79 6.65 8.35
C ILE A 102 -8.37 8.00 8.78
N GLN A 103 -9.31 8.03 9.71
CA GLN A 103 -9.92 9.28 10.21
C GLN A 103 -8.93 10.15 11.01
N THR A 104 -7.83 9.60 11.49
CA THR A 104 -6.81 10.37 12.22
C THR A 104 -5.82 11.08 11.30
N LEU A 105 -5.82 10.77 10.00
CA LEU A 105 -4.91 11.34 9.03
C LEU A 105 -5.55 12.52 8.26
N PRO A 106 -4.72 13.41 7.66
CA PRO A 106 -5.22 14.50 6.82
C PRO A 106 -5.95 13.98 5.59
N ASP A 107 -7.17 14.47 5.32
CA ASP A 107 -8.05 14.01 4.22
C ASP A 107 -7.36 13.94 2.84
N LYS A 108 -6.41 14.84 2.58
CA LYS A 108 -5.70 14.92 1.29
C LYS A 108 -4.89 13.63 0.99
N ASP A 109 -4.36 12.99 2.03
CA ASP A 109 -3.43 11.85 1.91
C ASP A 109 -4.16 10.51 1.94
N VAL A 110 -5.47 10.52 2.23
CA VAL A 110 -6.25 9.32 2.56
C VAL A 110 -7.35 9.00 1.54
N LEU A 111 -7.60 9.91 0.59
CA LEU A 111 -8.61 9.78 -0.47
C LEU A 111 -8.63 8.41 -1.14
N THR A 112 -7.46 7.88 -1.52
CA THR A 112 -7.34 6.58 -2.19
C THR A 112 -7.73 5.42 -1.27
N HIS A 113 -7.24 5.43 -0.02
CA HIS A 113 -7.54 4.38 0.95
C HIS A 113 -9.01 4.41 1.40
N GLN A 114 -9.58 5.60 1.54
CA GLN A 114 -11.00 5.79 1.83
C GLN A 114 -11.88 5.30 0.69
N HIS A 115 -11.50 5.58 -0.56
CA HIS A 115 -12.19 5.04 -1.72
C HIS A 115 -12.12 3.51 -1.75
N LEU A 116 -10.96 2.92 -1.47
CA LEU A 116 -10.78 1.47 -1.44
C LEU A 116 -11.69 0.82 -0.38
N LEU A 117 -11.72 1.37 0.85
CA LEU A 117 -12.61 0.90 1.93
C LEU A 117 -14.08 0.98 1.56
N SER A 118 -14.47 2.03 0.83
CA SER A 118 -15.85 2.19 0.34
C SER A 118 -16.21 1.12 -0.70
N GLN A 119 -15.29 0.80 -1.60
CA GLN A 119 -15.51 -0.20 -2.64
C GLN A 119 -15.50 -1.64 -2.11
N MET A 120 -14.84 -1.91 -0.98
CA MET A 120 -14.78 -3.24 -0.37
C MET A 120 -16.17 -3.85 -0.08
N ASP A 121 -17.14 -3.03 0.35
CA ASP A 121 -18.51 -3.52 0.58
C ASP A 121 -19.19 -3.97 -0.72
N GLY A 122 -18.93 -3.26 -1.81
CA GLY A 122 -19.42 -3.62 -3.14
C GLY A 122 -18.84 -4.95 -3.62
N LEU A 123 -17.53 -5.16 -3.40
CA LEU A 123 -16.85 -6.40 -3.73
C LEU A 123 -17.40 -7.60 -2.92
N LEU A 124 -17.60 -7.43 -1.62
CA LEU A 124 -18.22 -8.46 -0.74
C LEU A 124 -19.62 -8.85 -1.23
N ARG A 125 -20.48 -7.85 -1.47
CA ARG A 125 -21.84 -8.08 -1.95
C ARG A 125 -21.87 -8.80 -3.29
N THR A 126 -21.00 -8.39 -4.21
CA THR A 126 -20.88 -9.02 -5.53
C THR A 126 -20.45 -10.47 -5.41
N ARG A 127 -19.47 -10.77 -4.55
CA ARG A 127 -19.01 -12.12 -4.27
C ARG A 127 -20.11 -13.01 -3.69
N ASP A 128 -20.87 -12.49 -2.73
CA ASP A 128 -21.96 -13.26 -2.12
C ASP A 128 -23.06 -13.57 -3.14
N SER A 129 -23.38 -12.58 -3.99
CA SER A 129 -24.30 -12.77 -5.12
C SER A 129 -23.83 -13.87 -6.09
N ILE A 130 -22.54 -13.86 -6.47
CA ILE A 130 -21.93 -14.90 -7.31
C ILE A 130 -22.01 -16.27 -6.61
N SER A 131 -21.72 -16.33 -5.31
CA SER A 131 -21.74 -17.58 -4.54
C SER A 131 -23.15 -18.18 -4.45
N VAL A 132 -24.18 -17.33 -4.31
CA VAL A 132 -25.58 -17.76 -4.35
C VAL A 132 -25.95 -18.26 -5.75
N MET A 133 -25.61 -17.51 -6.80
CA MET A 133 -25.88 -17.91 -8.18
C MET A 133 -25.23 -19.26 -8.53
N LYS A 134 -23.98 -19.48 -8.12
CA LYS A 134 -23.29 -20.74 -8.33
C LYS A 134 -24.00 -21.92 -7.64
N ARG A 135 -24.47 -21.73 -6.40
CA ARG A 135 -25.27 -22.76 -5.70
C ARG A 135 -26.57 -23.06 -6.45
N THR A 136 -27.26 -22.04 -6.95
CA THR A 136 -28.50 -22.25 -7.72
C THR A 136 -28.24 -22.96 -9.04
N GLU A 137 -27.13 -22.65 -9.71
CA GLU A 137 -26.69 -23.34 -10.93
C GLU A 137 -26.37 -24.81 -10.65
N ASP A 138 -25.62 -25.10 -9.57
CA ASP A 138 -25.26 -26.47 -9.19
C ASP A 138 -26.51 -27.31 -8.87
N ILE A 139 -27.51 -26.74 -8.19
CA ILE A 139 -28.81 -27.41 -7.92
C ILE A 139 -29.55 -27.68 -9.24
N ALA A 140 -29.70 -26.67 -10.10
CA ALA A 140 -30.38 -26.83 -11.38
C ALA A 140 -29.68 -27.87 -12.27
N ARG A 141 -28.34 -27.90 -12.26
CA ARG A 141 -27.55 -28.88 -12.99
C ARG A 141 -27.76 -30.29 -12.44
N ALA A 142 -27.79 -30.46 -11.12
CA ALA A 142 -28.07 -31.74 -10.49
C ALA A 142 -29.48 -32.26 -10.84
N ASP A 143 -30.49 -31.39 -10.83
CA ASP A 143 -31.87 -31.74 -11.20
C ASP A 143 -31.98 -32.12 -12.69
N LEU A 144 -31.29 -31.42 -13.59
CA LEU A 144 -31.25 -31.76 -15.01
C LEU A 144 -30.60 -33.12 -15.26
N ILE A 145 -29.48 -33.41 -14.58
CA ILE A 145 -28.81 -34.73 -14.67
C ILE A 145 -29.77 -35.82 -14.20
N ARG A 146 -30.41 -35.62 -13.05
CA ARG A 146 -31.38 -36.56 -12.48
C ARG A 146 -32.56 -36.80 -13.43
N CYS A 147 -33.15 -35.74 -13.97
CA CYS A 147 -34.27 -35.84 -14.91
C CYS A 147 -33.87 -36.58 -16.20
N ASN A 148 -32.66 -36.34 -16.72
CA ASN A 148 -32.15 -37.04 -17.89
C ASN A 148 -31.92 -38.54 -17.61
N GLU A 149 -31.36 -38.88 -16.46
CA GLU A 149 -31.19 -40.27 -16.03
C GLU A 149 -32.53 -41.00 -15.85
N GLU A 150 -33.51 -40.35 -15.21
CA GLU A 150 -34.87 -40.86 -15.07
C GLU A 150 -35.54 -41.08 -16.44
N ASN A 151 -35.47 -40.10 -17.34
CA ASN A 151 -35.98 -40.22 -18.71
C ASN A 151 -35.31 -41.34 -19.50
N ARG A 152 -33.99 -41.51 -19.37
CA ARG A 152 -33.23 -42.59 -20.01
C ARG A 152 -33.67 -43.96 -19.47
N ASN A 153 -33.91 -44.06 -18.17
CA ASN A 153 -34.40 -45.28 -17.53
C ASN A 153 -35.84 -45.62 -17.95
N ILE A 154 -36.74 -44.63 -18.01
CA ILE A 154 -38.12 -44.79 -18.49
C ILE A 154 -38.13 -45.22 -19.95
N THR A 155 -37.33 -44.57 -20.81
CA THR A 155 -37.22 -44.90 -22.24
C THR A 155 -36.71 -46.34 -22.44
N ARG A 156 -35.72 -46.78 -21.66
CA ARG A 156 -35.25 -48.18 -21.68
C ARG A 156 -36.34 -49.17 -21.24
N ARG A 157 -37.14 -48.83 -20.24
CA ARG A 157 -38.26 -49.68 -19.78
C ARG A 157 -39.37 -49.77 -20.83
N LEU A 158 -39.65 -48.67 -21.54
CA LEU A 158 -40.59 -48.61 -22.66
C LEU A 158 -40.10 -49.40 -23.88
N SER A 159 -38.82 -49.27 -24.25
CA SER A 159 -38.24 -49.99 -25.42
C SER A 159 -38.12 -51.50 -25.20
N LEU A 160 -38.02 -51.96 -23.95
CA LEU A 160 -37.99 -53.38 -23.59
C LEU A 160 -39.40 -54.00 -23.44
N GLY A 161 -40.46 -53.30 -23.83
CA GLY A 161 -41.82 -53.85 -23.91
C GLY A 161 -42.48 -54.19 -22.57
N ARG A 162 -41.95 -53.70 -21.43
CA ARG A 162 -42.58 -53.89 -20.11
C ARG A 162 -43.47 -52.70 -19.76
N LEU A 163 -44.64 -52.64 -20.41
CA LEU A 163 -45.74 -51.78 -19.98
C LEU A 163 -46.64 -52.56 -19.02
N SER A 164 -46.43 -52.40 -17.71
CA SER A 164 -47.52 -52.60 -16.75
C SER A 164 -48.03 -51.22 -16.40
N TYR A 165 -49.04 -50.75 -17.13
CA TYR A 165 -49.86 -49.62 -16.69
C TYR A 165 -50.68 -50.11 -15.49
N ASP A 166 -50.21 -49.82 -14.28
CA ASP A 166 -51.10 -49.86 -13.13
C ASP A 166 -51.87 -48.53 -13.11
N LYS A 167 -53.01 -48.54 -13.82
CA LYS A 167 -54.00 -47.46 -13.74
C LYS A 167 -54.75 -47.63 -12.42
N LYS A 168 -54.61 -46.65 -11.54
CA LYS A 168 -55.57 -46.41 -10.46
C LYS A 168 -56.78 -45.66 -11.01
#